data_AF-G3H7L3-F1
#
_entry.id   AF-G3H7L3-F1
#
_cell.length_a   1.000
_cell.length_b   1.000
_cell.length_c   1.000
_cell.angle_alpha   90.00
_cell.angle_beta   90.00
_cell.angle_gamma   90.00
#
_symmetry.space_group_name_H-M   'P 1'
#
loop_
_entity.id
_entity.type
_entity.pdbx_description
1 polymer ?
#
loop_
_entity_poly.entity_id
_entity_poly.type
_entity_poly.pdbx_seq_one_letter_code
_entity_poly.pdbx_strand_id
1 'polypeptide(L)'
;MTEVHRSACGALRNLVYGKANDDNKIALKNCGGIPALVRLLRKTTDLEIRELVTGVLWNLSSCDALKMPIIQDALAVLTNAVIIPHSGWENSPLQDDRKLQLHSSQVLRNATGCLRNVSSAGEEARRRMRECDGLTDALLYVIQSALGSSEIDSKVGGVCIDPDS
;
A
#
# COMPACT_ATOMS: atom_id res chain seq x y z
N MET A 1 -9.98 -23.00 5.36
CA MET A 1 -9.51 -21.83 6.14
C MET A 1 -9.59 -20.51 5.36
N THR A 2 -9.30 -20.49 4.06
CA THR A 2 -9.34 -19.29 3.22
C THR A 2 -10.69 -18.54 3.23
N GLU A 3 -11.82 -19.25 3.11
CA GLU A 3 -13.14 -18.61 3.17
C GLU A 3 -13.43 -17.97 4.54
N VAL A 4 -13.04 -18.63 5.64
CA VAL A 4 -13.20 -18.08 6.99
C VAL A 4 -12.41 -16.78 7.13
N HIS A 5 -11.17 -16.73 6.64
CA HIS A 5 -10.37 -15.49 6.65
C HIS A 5 -10.97 -14.40 5.77
N ARG A 6 -11.49 -14.74 4.57
CA ARG A 6 -12.15 -13.79 3.68
C ARG A 6 -13.38 -13.19 4.33
N SER A 7 -14.29 -14.02 4.84
CA SER A 7 -15.51 -13.56 5.54
C SER A 7 -15.17 -12.73 6.76
N ALA A 8 -14.22 -13.16 7.59
CA ALA A 8 -13.79 -12.42 8.77
C ALA A 8 -13.17 -11.05 8.41
N CYS A 9 -12.25 -11.01 7.45
CA CYS A 9 -11.62 -9.74 7.04
C CYS A 9 -12.61 -8.79 6.36
N GLY A 10 -13.55 -9.33 5.57
CA GLY A 10 -14.65 -8.56 4.99
C GLY A 10 -15.53 -7.91 6.05
N ALA A 11 -15.95 -8.69 7.05
CA ALA A 11 -16.72 -8.17 8.18
C ALA A 11 -15.94 -7.10 8.97
N LEU A 12 -14.67 -7.37 9.30
CA LEU A 12 -13.81 -6.41 9.99
C LEU A 12 -13.69 -5.10 9.20
N ARG A 13 -13.46 -5.16 7.89
CA ARG A 13 -13.31 -3.98 7.04
C ARG A 13 -14.52 -3.07 7.14
N ASN A 14 -15.72 -3.65 7.13
CA ASN A 14 -16.96 -2.91 7.27
C ASN A 14 -17.14 -2.34 8.69
N LEU A 15 -16.86 -3.12 9.73
CA LEU A 15 -16.98 -2.70 11.12
C LEU A 15 -16.09 -1.50 11.48
N VAL A 16 -14.90 -1.44 10.88
CA VAL A 16 -13.93 -0.36 11.12
C VAL A 16 -14.00 0.78 10.11
N TYR A 17 -14.95 0.76 9.17
CA TYR A 17 -15.06 1.76 8.12
C TYR A 17 -15.66 3.07 8.64
N GLY A 18 -15.11 4.22 8.25
CA GLY A 18 -15.63 5.53 8.60
C GLY A 18 -15.13 6.09 9.94
N LYS A 19 -15.27 7.41 10.11
CA LYS A 19 -14.75 8.13 11.29
C LYS A 19 -15.60 7.92 12.55
N ALA A 20 -16.90 7.65 12.39
CA ALA A 20 -17.81 7.40 13.52
C ALA A 20 -17.55 6.07 14.24
N ASN A 21 -16.69 5.20 13.69
CA ASN A 21 -16.43 3.86 14.21
C ASN A 21 -15.07 3.75 14.92
N ASP A 22 -14.54 4.84 15.47
CA ASP A 22 -13.24 4.82 16.16
C ASP A 22 -13.23 3.88 17.38
N ASP A 23 -14.35 3.74 18.10
CA ASP A 23 -14.48 2.76 19.18
C ASP A 23 -14.30 1.31 18.67
N ASN A 24 -14.86 0.97 17.51
CA ASN A 24 -14.66 -0.35 16.89
C ASN A 24 -13.19 -0.55 16.50
N LYS A 25 -12.53 0.50 15.99
CA LYS A 25 -11.10 0.44 15.64
C LYS A 25 -10.24 0.20 16.87
N ILE A 26 -10.51 0.92 17.96
CA ILE A 26 -9.82 0.77 19.25
C ILE A 26 -10.06 -0.62 19.83
N ALA A 27 -11.31 -1.10 19.82
CA ALA A 27 -11.66 -2.46 20.26
C ALA A 27 -10.90 -3.52 19.47
N LEU A 28 -10.85 -3.41 18.14
CA LEU A 28 -10.10 -4.34 17.29
C LEU A 28 -8.61 -4.34 17.65
N LYS A 29 -8.00 -3.16 17.86
CA LYS A 29 -6.61 -3.06 18.30
C LYS A 29 -6.40 -3.72 19.67
N ASN A 30 -7.29 -3.48 20.64
CA ASN A 30 -7.16 -3.99 22.00
C ASN A 30 -7.28 -5.52 22.08
N CYS A 31 -8.02 -6.13 21.15
CA CYS A 31 -8.09 -7.59 20.99
C CYS A 31 -6.89 -8.18 20.21
N GLY A 32 -5.83 -7.41 19.94
CA GLY A 32 -4.66 -7.87 19.17
C GLY A 32 -4.90 -7.99 17.66
N GLY A 33 -5.90 -7.27 17.13
CA GLY A 33 -6.30 -7.35 15.73
C GLY A 33 -5.21 -6.91 14.75
N ILE A 34 -4.45 -5.85 15.06
CA ILE A 34 -3.35 -5.37 14.18
C ILE A 34 -2.28 -6.46 14.02
N PRO A 35 -1.65 -7.01 15.09
CA PRO A 35 -0.73 -8.13 14.96
C PRO A 35 -1.32 -9.35 14.24
N ALA A 36 -2.60 -9.66 14.44
CA ALA A 36 -3.26 -10.79 13.78
C ALA A 36 -3.38 -10.58 12.26
N LEU A 37 -3.82 -9.39 11.83
CA LEU A 37 -3.91 -8.98 10.43
C LEU A 37 -2.52 -9.01 9.77
N VAL A 38 -1.50 -8.49 10.45
CA VAL A 38 -0.11 -8.50 9.97
C VAL A 38 0.41 -9.92 9.79
N ARG A 39 0.17 -10.82 10.75
CA ARG A 39 0.54 -12.24 10.62
C ARG A 39 -0.18 -12.91 9.45
N LEU A 40 -1.46 -12.61 9.23
CA LEU A 40 -2.22 -13.15 8.11
C LEU A 40 -1.64 -12.66 6.78
N LEU A 41 -1.32 -11.36 6.66
CA LEU A 41 -0.72 -10.78 5.46
C LEU A 41 0.61 -11.45 5.06
N ARG A 42 1.45 -11.80 6.05
CA ARG A 42 2.72 -12.52 5.80
C ARG A 42 2.52 -13.94 5.32
N LYS A 43 1.45 -14.62 5.76
CA LYS A 43 1.24 -16.06 5.50
C LYS A 43 0.43 -16.33 4.24
N THR A 44 -0.46 -15.43 3.86
CA THR A 44 -1.41 -15.67 2.77
C THR A 44 -0.83 -15.26 1.41
N THR A 45 -1.01 -16.14 0.42
CA THR A 45 -0.77 -15.85 -1.00
C THR A 45 -2.06 -15.48 -1.74
N ASP A 46 -3.22 -15.65 -1.11
CA ASP A 46 -4.53 -15.29 -1.67
C ASP A 46 -4.66 -13.77 -1.78
N LEU A 47 -4.81 -13.28 -3.02
CA LEU A 47 -4.83 -11.85 -3.33
C LEU A 47 -6.01 -11.13 -2.67
N GLU A 48 -7.19 -11.75 -2.67
CA GLU A 48 -8.40 -11.14 -2.11
C GLU A 48 -8.28 -10.97 -0.59
N ILE A 49 -7.71 -11.96 0.11
CA ILE A 49 -7.41 -11.80 1.53
C ILE A 49 -6.40 -10.66 1.76
N ARG A 50 -5.36 -10.54 0.93
CA ARG A 50 -4.37 -9.46 1.03
C ARG A 50 -5.03 -8.09 0.83
N GLU A 51 -5.94 -7.98 -0.13
CA GLU A 51 -6.73 -6.75 -0.38
C GLU A 51 -7.61 -6.40 0.81
N LEU A 52 -8.32 -7.37 1.38
CA LEU A 52 -9.15 -7.17 2.56
C LEU A 52 -8.31 -6.75 3.77
N VAL A 53 -7.22 -7.46 4.06
CA VAL A 53 -6.34 -7.17 5.21
C VAL A 53 -5.72 -5.78 5.10
N THR A 54 -5.16 -5.43 3.95
CA THR A 54 -4.61 -4.08 3.72
C THR A 54 -5.71 -3.02 3.77
N GLY A 55 -6.93 -3.33 3.33
CA GLY A 55 -8.09 -2.46 3.45
C GLY A 55 -8.52 -2.21 4.90
N VAL A 56 -8.48 -3.23 5.76
CA VAL A 56 -8.72 -3.08 7.20
C VAL A 56 -7.65 -2.17 7.82
N LEU A 57 -6.36 -2.42 7.55
CA LEU A 57 -5.27 -1.58 8.06
C LEU A 57 -5.39 -0.12 7.60
N TRP A 58 -5.79 0.11 6.36
CA TRP A 58 -6.05 1.46 5.86
C TRP A 58 -7.20 2.13 6.63
N ASN A 59 -8.33 1.44 6.83
CA ASN A 59 -9.43 1.97 7.64
C ASN A 59 -8.98 2.29 9.08
N LEU A 60 -8.20 1.40 9.71
CA LEU A 60 -7.66 1.62 11.06
C LEU A 60 -6.76 2.85 11.14
N SER A 61 -5.88 3.05 10.15
CA SER A 61 -4.93 4.17 10.12
C SER A 61 -5.58 5.56 10.10
N SER A 62 -6.87 5.65 9.78
CA SER A 62 -7.62 6.91 9.85
C SER A 62 -7.89 7.40 11.28
N CYS A 63 -7.75 6.53 12.28
CA CYS A 63 -7.87 6.88 13.70
C CYS A 63 -6.51 7.28 14.27
N ASP A 64 -6.41 8.48 14.84
CA ASP A 64 -5.15 9.04 15.36
C ASP A 64 -4.51 8.15 16.44
N ALA A 65 -5.33 7.58 17.32
CA ALA A 65 -4.87 6.69 18.39
C ALA A 65 -4.19 5.40 17.87
N LEU A 66 -4.44 5.02 16.61
CA LEU A 66 -3.94 3.78 16.03
C LEU A 66 -2.74 3.96 15.10
N LYS A 67 -2.38 5.18 14.72
CA LYS A 67 -1.28 5.42 13.77
C LYS A 67 0.06 4.88 14.27
N MET A 68 0.42 5.19 15.52
CA MET A 68 1.67 4.69 16.12
C MET A 68 1.68 3.17 16.34
N PRO A 69 0.59 2.54 16.85
CA PRO A 69 0.47 1.08 16.86
C PRO A 69 0.67 0.44 15.48
N ILE A 70 0.10 1.02 14.42
CA ILE A 70 0.28 0.52 13.05
C ILE A 70 1.75 0.67 12.59
N ILE A 71 2.41 1.79 12.91
CA ILE A 71 3.84 1.94 12.60
C ILE A 71 4.70 0.91 13.35
N GLN A 72 4.34 0.60 14.60
CA GLN A 72 5.05 -0.40 15.40
C GLN A 72 4.89 -1.82 14.83
N ASP A 73 3.67 -2.22 14.51
CA ASP A 73 3.38 -3.62 14.23
C ASP A 73 3.35 -3.96 12.73
N ALA A 74 3.00 -3.00 11.87
CA ALA A 74 2.68 -3.26 10.47
C ALA A 74 3.67 -2.66 9.46
N LEU A 75 4.41 -1.61 9.81
CA LEU A 75 5.26 -0.86 8.86
C LEU A 75 6.19 -1.78 8.07
N ALA A 76 7.05 -2.54 8.74
CA ALA A 76 8.03 -3.41 8.08
C ALA A 76 7.36 -4.49 7.20
N VAL A 77 6.19 -4.98 7.60
CA VAL A 77 5.46 -6.00 6.83
C VAL A 77 4.77 -5.39 5.62
N LEU A 78 4.14 -4.22 5.76
CA LEU A 78 3.58 -3.51 4.62
C LEU A 78 4.69 -3.17 3.60
N THR A 79 5.85 -2.73 4.07
CA THR A 79 7.00 -2.46 3.19
C THR A 79 7.46 -3.71 2.45
N ASN A 80 7.84 -4.77 3.19
CA ASN A 80 8.49 -5.94 2.61
C ASN A 80 7.53 -6.88 1.87
N ALA A 81 6.27 -6.97 2.30
CA ALA A 81 5.30 -7.89 1.71
C ALA A 81 4.40 -7.21 0.68
N VAL A 82 4.30 -5.87 0.67
CA VAL A 82 3.42 -5.14 -0.26
C VAL A 82 4.17 -4.08 -1.05
N ILE A 83 4.74 -3.06 -0.41
CA ILE A 83 5.27 -1.91 -1.12
C ILE A 83 6.41 -2.32 -2.05
N ILE A 84 7.43 -3.03 -1.56
CA ILE A 84 8.57 -3.44 -2.39
C ILE A 84 8.12 -4.39 -3.53
N PRO A 85 7.47 -5.54 -3.26
CA PRO A 85 7.14 -6.50 -4.33
C PRO A 85 6.18 -5.94 -5.37
N HIS A 86 5.27 -5.05 -4.95
CA HIS A 86 4.29 -4.46 -5.84
C HIS A 86 4.71 -3.07 -6.35
N SER A 87 5.90 -2.55 -6.04
CA SER A 87 6.40 -1.26 -6.56
C SER A 87 7.12 -1.38 -7.89
N GLY A 88 7.65 -2.56 -8.21
CA GLY A 88 8.53 -2.73 -9.37
C GLY A 88 9.97 -2.25 -9.14
N TRP A 89 10.31 -1.73 -7.96
CA TRP A 89 11.64 -1.20 -7.63
C TRP A 89 12.78 -2.22 -7.78
N GLU A 90 12.54 -3.49 -7.46
CA GLU A 90 13.54 -4.57 -7.61
C GLU A 90 13.57 -5.21 -9.01
N ASN A 91 12.70 -4.80 -9.95
CA ASN A 91 12.64 -5.42 -11.27
C ASN A 91 13.65 -4.79 -12.25
N SER A 92 14.50 -5.64 -12.83
CA SER A 92 15.45 -5.31 -13.91
C SER A 92 14.72 -4.72 -15.14
N PRO A 93 15.36 -3.86 -15.97
CA PRO A 93 14.72 -3.05 -17.03
C PRO A 93 14.05 -3.83 -18.19
N LEU A 94 13.94 -5.15 -18.12
CA LEU A 94 13.54 -6.02 -19.23
C LEU A 94 12.04 -6.42 -19.21
N GLN A 95 11.19 -5.79 -18.39
CA GLN A 95 9.77 -6.17 -18.28
C GLN A 95 8.82 -4.98 -18.40
N ASP A 96 8.66 -4.50 -19.64
CA ASP A 96 7.77 -3.40 -20.01
C ASP A 96 6.28 -3.71 -19.72
N ASP A 97 5.89 -4.99 -19.72
CA ASP A 97 4.52 -5.45 -19.45
C ASP A 97 4.05 -5.27 -17.99
N ARG A 98 4.95 -5.03 -17.03
CA ARG A 98 4.58 -4.88 -15.60
C ARG A 98 4.12 -3.48 -15.20
N LYS A 99 4.35 -2.46 -16.04
CA LYS A 99 3.89 -1.08 -15.78
C LYS A 99 2.38 -0.96 -15.66
N LEU A 100 1.61 -1.75 -16.42
CA LEU A 100 0.15 -1.77 -16.36
C LEU A 100 -0.41 -2.43 -15.08
N GLN A 101 0.31 -3.37 -14.47
CA GLN A 101 -0.14 -4.02 -13.22
C GLN A 101 0.06 -3.15 -11.98
N LEU A 102 1.05 -2.26 -11.99
CA LEU A 102 1.35 -1.34 -10.88
C LEU A 102 0.17 -0.40 -10.57
N HIS A 103 -0.45 0.16 -11.61
CA HIS A 103 -1.58 1.09 -11.47
C HIS A 103 -2.88 0.42 -10.99
N SER A 104 -2.97 -0.91 -11.05
CA SER A 104 -4.21 -1.66 -10.75
C SER A 104 -4.16 -2.41 -9.40
N SER A 105 -3.01 -2.48 -8.72
CA SER A 105 -2.91 -3.24 -7.47
C SER A 105 -3.68 -2.56 -6.33
N GLN A 106 -4.86 -3.10 -6.02
CA GLN A 106 -5.66 -2.68 -4.87
C GLN A 106 -4.89 -2.83 -3.55
N VAL A 107 -4.07 -3.87 -3.41
CA VAL A 107 -3.23 -4.10 -2.24
C VAL A 107 -2.21 -2.97 -2.05
N LEU A 108 -1.53 -2.56 -3.13
CA LEU A 108 -0.58 -1.43 -3.10
C LEU A 108 -1.30 -0.12 -2.78
N ARG A 109 -2.47 0.13 -3.38
CA ARG A 109 -3.29 1.32 -3.10
C ARG A 109 -3.72 1.39 -1.63
N ASN A 110 -4.16 0.27 -1.06
CA ASN A 110 -4.54 0.21 0.35
C ASN A 110 -3.33 0.43 1.27
N ALA A 111 -2.20 -0.21 0.98
CA ALA A 111 -0.99 -0.07 1.78
C ALA A 111 -0.42 1.35 1.74
N THR A 112 -0.32 1.97 0.55
CA THR A 112 0.12 3.36 0.41
C THR A 112 -0.85 4.33 1.09
N GLY A 113 -2.17 4.09 1.00
CA GLY A 113 -3.18 4.84 1.74
C GLY A 113 -3.02 4.74 3.27
N CYS A 114 -2.71 3.54 3.76
CA CYS A 114 -2.39 3.31 5.17
C CYS A 114 -1.14 4.09 5.59
N LEU A 115 -0.06 4.00 4.81
CA LEU A 115 1.20 4.70 5.08
C LEU A 115 1.04 6.23 5.06
N ARG A 116 0.23 6.76 4.13
CA ARG A 116 -0.10 8.19 4.06
C ARG A 116 -0.80 8.67 5.33
N ASN A 117 -1.72 7.87 5.88
CA ASN A 117 -2.42 8.25 7.09
C ASN A 117 -1.48 8.23 8.30
N VAL A 118 -0.65 7.20 8.47
CA VAL A 118 0.23 7.09 9.64
C VAL A 118 1.39 8.09 9.63
N SER A 119 1.85 8.55 8.45
CA SER A 119 2.90 9.57 8.34
C SER A 119 2.50 10.92 8.96
N SER A 120 1.20 11.16 9.13
CA SER A 120 0.67 12.35 9.80
C SER A 120 0.73 12.31 11.33
N ALA A 121 1.16 11.20 11.95
CA ALA A 121 1.22 11.05 13.41
C ALA A 121 2.36 11.82 14.10
N GLY A 122 3.20 12.52 13.33
CA GLY A 122 4.25 13.39 13.86
C GLY A 122 5.65 12.99 13.40
N GLU A 123 6.67 13.60 13.99
CA GLU A 123 8.06 13.43 13.54
C GLU A 123 8.58 12.01 13.77
N GLU A 124 8.20 11.38 14.89
CA GLU A 124 8.59 10.01 15.19
C GLU A 124 8.07 9.01 14.15
N ALA A 125 6.81 9.17 13.72
CA ALA A 125 6.23 8.36 12.66
C ALA A 125 7.03 8.48 11.36
N ARG A 126 7.34 9.70 10.94
CA ARG A 126 8.12 9.97 9.73
C ARG A 126 9.55 9.43 9.84
N ARG A 127 10.19 9.56 11.01
CA ARG A 127 11.53 9.01 11.28
C ARG A 127 11.54 7.50 11.04
N ARG A 128 10.63 6.77 11.69
CA ARG A 128 10.55 5.31 11.54
C ARG A 128 10.24 4.87 10.12
N MET A 129 9.44 5.63 9.38
CA MET A 129 9.21 5.36 7.95
C MET A 129 10.47 5.54 7.11
N ARG A 130 11.27 6.59 7.35
CA ARG A 130 12.54 6.81 6.64
C ARG A 130 13.60 5.75 6.97
N GLU A 131 13.61 5.27 8.21
CA GLU A 131 14.50 4.22 8.70
C GLU A 131 14.04 2.81 8.29
N CYS A 132 12.85 2.66 7.69
CA CYS A 132 12.39 1.38 7.18
C CYS A 132 13.04 1.09 5.83
N ASP A 133 13.99 0.15 5.83
CA ASP A 133 14.75 -0.25 4.64
C ASP A 133 13.85 -0.47 3.42
N GLY A 134 14.23 0.16 2.30
CA GLY A 134 13.57 0.06 1.00
C GLY A 134 12.21 0.76 0.87
N LEU A 135 11.64 1.31 1.96
CA LEU A 135 10.35 1.99 1.87
C LEU A 135 10.43 3.26 1.02
N THR A 136 11.41 4.12 1.29
CA THR A 136 11.53 5.42 0.61
C THR A 136 11.82 5.25 -0.87
N ASP A 137 12.74 4.34 -1.22
CA ASP A 137 13.12 4.07 -2.61
C ASP A 137 11.97 3.47 -3.41
N ALA A 138 11.25 2.49 -2.84
CA ALA A 138 10.10 1.88 -3.48
C ALA A 138 8.96 2.89 -3.72
N LEU A 139 8.68 3.76 -2.75
CA LEU A 139 7.67 4.82 -2.91
C LEU A 139 8.09 5.84 -3.97
N LEU A 140 9.37 6.23 -4.02
CA LEU A 140 9.90 7.12 -5.05
C LEU A 140 9.73 6.51 -6.44
N TYR A 141 10.08 5.23 -6.60
CA TYR A 141 9.91 4.51 -7.86
C TYR A 141 8.45 4.44 -8.31
N VAL A 142 7.51 4.18 -7.38
CA VAL A 142 6.05 4.18 -7.69
C VAL A 142 5.61 5.55 -8.21
N ILE A 143 6.06 6.64 -7.58
CA ILE A 143 5.73 8.01 -8.00
C ILE A 143 6.33 8.30 -9.39
N GLN A 144 7.61 7.98 -9.60
CA GLN A 144 8.29 8.18 -10.88
C GLN A 144 7.64 7.36 -12.01
N SER A 145 7.25 6.11 -11.73
CA SER A 145 6.54 5.26 -12.69
C SER A 145 5.18 5.82 -13.05
N ALA A 146 4.44 6.35 -12.06
CA ALA A 146 3.15 6.97 -12.30
C ALA A 146 3.29 8.27 -13.12
N LEU A 147 4.30 9.10 -12.84
CA LEU A 147 4.55 10.34 -13.57
C LEU A 147 5.11 10.10 -14.99
N GLY A 148 5.97 9.09 -15.16
CA GLY A 148 6.53 8.70 -16.46
C GLY A 148 5.50 8.06 -17.41
N SER A 149 4.33 7.64 -16.89
CA SER A 149 3.20 7.20 -17.71
C SER A 149 2.36 8.37 -18.29
N SER A 150 2.52 9.58 -17.75
CA SER A 150 1.75 10.77 -18.14
C SER A 150 2.39 11.66 -19.22
N GLU A 151 3.62 11.39 -19.66
CA GLU A 151 4.35 12.26 -20.62
C GLU A 151 4.66 11.65 -22.00
N ILE A 152 4.16 10.45 -22.34
CA ILE A 152 4.51 9.82 -23.63
C ILE A 152 3.44 10.02 -24.73
N ASP A 153 2.22 10.47 -24.40
CA ASP A 153 1.14 10.59 -25.41
C ASP A 153 0.89 12.04 -25.88
N SER A 154 1.91 12.90 -25.81
CA SER A 154 1.77 14.31 -26.20
C SER A 154 3.00 14.89 -26.89
N LYS A 155 3.48 14.19 -27.94
CA LYS A 155 4.06 14.75 -29.19
C LYS A 155 4.95 13.72 -29.90
N VAL A 156 4.31 12.77 -30.58
CA VAL A 156 4.81 12.27 -31.86
C VAL A 156 3.79 12.69 -32.91
N GLY A 157 3.75 14.00 -33.16
CA GLY A 157 2.88 14.63 -34.15
C GLY A 157 3.62 15.81 -34.78
N GLY A 158 4.23 15.56 -35.94
CA GLY A 158 5.06 16.51 -36.69
C GLY A 158 6.48 16.60 -36.12
N VAL A 159 7.54 16.27 -36.83
CA VAL A 159 7.85 16.68 -38.19
C VAL A 159 8.72 15.59 -38.84
N CYS A 160 8.18 14.88 -39.82
CA CYS A 160 9.01 14.27 -40.86
C CYS A 160 9.37 15.40 -41.83
N ILE A 161 10.61 15.87 -41.79
CA ILE A 161 11.26 16.51 -42.95
C ILE A 161 12.59 15.77 -43.08
N ASP A 162 12.57 14.74 -43.91
CA ASP A 162 13.75 14.19 -44.59
C ASP A 162 13.86 14.89 -45.98
N PRO A 163 14.92 14.68 -46.79
CA PRO A 163 16.01 15.63 -47.00
C PRO A 163 16.13 16.03 -48.49
N ASP A 164 17.08 16.90 -48.84
CA ASP A 164 17.57 17.20 -50.20
C ASP A 164 16.55 17.52 -51.32
N SER A 165 16.46 18.80 -51.68
CA SER A 165 16.31 19.33 -53.05
C SER A 165 16.79 20.78 -53.11
#